data_AF-A0A915XHF6-F1
#
_entry.id   AF-A0A915XHF6-F1
#
_cell.length_a   1.000
_cell.length_b   1.000
_cell.length_c   1.000
_cell.angle_alpha   90.00
_cell.angle_beta   90.00
_cell.angle_gamma   90.00
#
_symmetry.space_group_name_H-M   'P 1'
#
loop_
_entity.id
_entity.type
_entity.pdbx_description
1 polymer ?
#
loop_
_entity_poly.entity_id
_entity_poly.type
_entity_poly.pdbx_seq_one_letter_code
_entity_poly.pdbx_strand_id
1 'polypeptide(L)'
;MKPIKEIESFGGTDADNDAILLRAFEDHDAYVDVMSMRRHMVIGKKGSGKTAIFKKIITTREPSFFSYGHTFSDYPWHHHERQARIGIPDFDKYTHSWKYLILLSVAKIALNQQFPICPLLNQRTGRFEKF
;
A
#
# COMPACT_ATOMS: atom_id res chain seq x y z
N MET A 1 24.69 -3.08 -30.73
CA MET A 1 23.69 -4.14 -30.51
C MET A 1 24.45 -5.36 -29.99
N LYS A 2 24.15 -5.85 -28.77
CA LYS A 2 24.91 -6.99 -28.20
C LYS A 2 24.54 -8.28 -28.95
N PRO A 3 25.50 -9.17 -29.25
CA PRO A 3 25.21 -10.47 -29.84
C PRO A 3 24.41 -11.35 -28.87
N ILE A 4 23.49 -12.16 -29.39
CA ILE A 4 22.56 -13.00 -28.58
C ILE A 4 23.28 -13.89 -27.56
N LYS A 5 24.51 -14.33 -27.85
CA LYS A 5 25.33 -15.14 -26.94
C LYS A 5 25.77 -14.42 -25.65
N GLU A 6 25.69 -13.09 -25.61
CA GLU A 6 26.07 -12.25 -24.46
C GLU A 6 24.86 -11.86 -23.59
N ILE A 7 23.67 -12.36 -23.91
CA ILE A 7 22.47 -12.13 -23.12
C ILE A 7 22.40 -13.21 -22.03
N GLU A 8 22.68 -12.85 -20.79
CA GLU A 8 22.70 -13.76 -19.64
C GLU A 8 21.30 -14.26 -19.26
N SER A 9 20.26 -13.48 -19.53
CA SER A 9 18.87 -13.84 -19.23
C SER A 9 17.90 -13.05 -20.11
N PHE A 10 16.83 -13.70 -20.58
CA PHE A 10 15.72 -13.07 -21.30
C PHE A 10 14.65 -12.50 -20.36
N GLY A 11 14.87 -12.57 -19.04
CA GLY A 11 13.87 -12.24 -18.03
C GLY A 11 13.11 -13.47 -17.54
N GLY A 12 12.45 -13.33 -16.38
CA GLY A 12 11.56 -14.34 -15.84
C GLY A 12 10.14 -14.22 -16.40
N THR A 13 9.34 -15.27 -16.25
CA THR A 13 7.90 -15.22 -16.59
C THR A 13 7.09 -14.37 -15.62
N ASP A 14 7.59 -14.18 -14.39
CA ASP A 14 6.94 -13.39 -13.35
C ASP A 14 7.37 -11.92 -13.42
N ALA A 15 6.53 -11.11 -14.05
CA ALA A 15 6.73 -9.66 -14.11
C ALA A 15 6.67 -8.99 -12.73
N ASP A 16 5.99 -9.59 -11.75
CA ASP A 16 5.74 -8.97 -10.45
C ASP A 16 7.04 -8.63 -9.70
N ASN A 17 8.10 -9.43 -9.80
CA ASN A 17 9.36 -9.17 -9.10
C ASN A 17 10.42 -8.50 -9.97
N ASP A 18 10.06 -8.09 -11.19
CA ASP A 18 11.01 -7.47 -12.11
C ASP A 18 11.28 -6.02 -11.73
N ALA A 19 12.57 -5.67 -11.58
CA ALA A 19 13.01 -4.29 -11.34
C ALA A 19 12.67 -3.34 -12.51
N ILE A 20 12.45 -3.89 -13.70
CA ILE A 20 12.07 -3.14 -14.91
C ILE A 20 10.59 -2.75 -14.86
N LEU A 21 9.76 -3.42 -14.07
CA LEU A 21 8.30 -3.23 -14.06
C LEU A 21 7.89 -1.76 -13.85
N LEU A 22 8.53 -1.05 -12.91
CA LEU A 22 8.23 0.36 -12.67
C LEU A 22 8.72 1.28 -13.81
N ARG A 23 9.82 0.91 -14.49
CA ARG A 23 10.39 1.68 -15.60
C ARG A 23 9.61 1.47 -16.90
N ALA A 24 9.05 0.29 -17.10
CA ALA A 24 8.24 -0.06 -18.26
C ALA A 24 6.75 0.29 -18.09
N PHE A 25 6.34 0.77 -16.91
CA PHE A 25 4.96 1.14 -16.65
C PHE A 25 4.63 2.51 -17.24
N GLU A 26 3.97 2.53 -18.40
CA GLU A 26 3.34 3.74 -18.92
C GLU A 26 2.13 4.14 -18.07
N ASP A 27 1.88 5.45 -17.98
CA ASP A 27 0.77 5.99 -17.20
C ASP A 27 -0.58 5.59 -17.80
N HIS A 28 -1.10 4.47 -17.30
CA HIS A 28 -2.41 3.93 -17.64
C HIS A 28 -3.53 4.84 -17.10
N ASP A 29 -4.63 5.03 -17.84
CA ASP A 29 -5.76 5.90 -17.43
C ASP A 29 -6.27 5.60 -16.02
N ALA A 30 -6.42 4.31 -15.67
CA ALA A 30 -6.77 3.86 -14.33
C ALA A 30 -5.84 4.38 -13.22
N TYR A 31 -4.53 4.52 -13.47
CA TYR A 31 -3.59 5.13 -12.52
C TYR A 31 -3.89 6.62 -12.36
N VAL A 32 -4.05 7.35 -13.48
CA VAL A 32 -4.35 8.79 -13.47
C VAL A 32 -5.67 9.08 -12.74
N ASP A 33 -6.69 8.25 -12.96
CA ASP A 33 -7.99 8.38 -12.29
C ASP A 33 -7.93 8.13 -10.78
N VAL A 34 -7.09 7.20 -10.34
CA VAL A 34 -6.88 6.95 -8.91
C VAL A 34 -6.09 8.10 -8.26
N MET A 35 -5.03 8.57 -8.90
CA MET A 35 -4.21 9.67 -8.40
C MET A 35 -4.99 11.00 -8.33
N SER A 36 -5.92 11.21 -9.27
CA SER A 36 -6.82 12.38 -9.27
C SER A 36 -8.08 12.20 -8.42
N MET A 37 -8.18 11.08 -7.68
CA MET A 37 -9.33 10.76 -6.82
C MET A 37 -10.68 10.68 -7.57
N ARG A 38 -10.66 10.53 -8.90
CA ARG A 38 -11.87 10.33 -9.73
C ARG A 38 -12.44 8.92 -9.58
N ARG A 39 -11.58 7.94 -9.28
CA ARG A 39 -11.97 6.55 -8.97
C ARG A 39 -11.19 6.03 -7.77
N HIS A 40 -11.85 5.22 -6.94
CA HIS A 40 -11.25 4.63 -5.74
C HIS A 40 -10.98 3.12 -5.86
N MET A 41 -11.37 2.50 -6.99
CA MET A 41 -11.27 1.05 -7.19
C MET A 41 -10.79 0.75 -8.61
N VAL A 42 -9.79 -0.13 -8.70
CA VAL A 42 -9.24 -0.62 -9.97
C VAL A 42 -9.58 -2.11 -10.13
N ILE A 43 -10.38 -2.44 -11.14
CA ILE A 43 -10.82 -3.81 -11.45
C ILE A 43 -10.33 -4.19 -12.85
N GLY A 44 -9.96 -5.44 -13.06
CA GLY A 44 -9.56 -5.93 -14.38
C GLY A 44 -9.17 -7.41 -14.38
N LYS A 45 -9.01 -8.00 -15.58
CA LYS A 45 -8.60 -9.41 -15.75
C LYS A 45 -7.18 -9.66 -15.23
N LYS A 46 -6.82 -10.93 -14.97
CA LYS A 46 -5.43 -11.31 -14.64
C LYS A 46 -4.50 -10.82 -15.75
N GLY A 47 -3.36 -10.22 -15.39
CA GLY A 47 -2.42 -9.62 -16.34
C GLY A 47 -2.70 -8.16 -16.74
N SER A 48 -3.81 -7.55 -16.29
CA SER A 48 -4.16 -6.16 -16.65
C SER A 48 -3.36 -5.05 -15.94
N GLY A 49 -2.22 -5.38 -15.31
CA GLY A 49 -1.36 -4.38 -14.66
C GLY A 49 -1.82 -3.81 -13.31
N LYS A 50 -2.85 -4.38 -12.65
CA LYS A 50 -3.31 -3.92 -11.31
C LYS A 50 -2.20 -3.92 -10.25
N THR A 51 -1.41 -4.99 -10.21
CA THR A 51 -0.27 -5.11 -9.29
C THR A 51 0.78 -4.03 -9.57
N ALA A 52 0.98 -3.68 -10.84
CA ALA A 52 1.91 -2.63 -11.23
C ALA A 52 1.43 -1.24 -10.81
N ILE A 53 0.13 -0.94 -10.97
CA ILE A 53 -0.49 0.28 -10.43
C ILE A 53 -0.29 0.36 -8.92
N PHE A 54 -0.62 -0.71 -8.20
CA PHE A 54 -0.44 -0.78 -6.75
C PHE A 54 1.02 -0.53 -6.34
N LYS A 55 1.97 -1.23 -6.98
CA LYS A 55 3.41 -1.06 -6.73
C LYS A 55 3.89 0.35 -7.04
N LYS A 56 3.43 0.96 -8.15
CA LYS A 56 3.77 2.34 -8.49
C LYS A 56 3.31 3.30 -7.40
N ILE A 57 2.04 3.23 -6.98
CA ILE A 57 1.48 4.10 -5.94
C ILE A 57 2.28 4.01 -4.63
N ILE A 58 2.61 2.80 -4.15
CA ILE A 58 3.32 2.61 -2.87
C ILE A 58 4.82 2.92 -2.92
N THR A 59 5.41 2.96 -4.12
CA THR A 59 6.83 3.28 -4.32
C THR A 59 7.06 4.73 -4.73
N THR A 60 6.03 5.43 -5.22
CA THR A 60 6.06 6.87 -5.41
C THR A 60 6.34 7.55 -4.08
N ARG A 61 7.50 8.18 -3.98
CA ARG A 61 7.94 8.97 -2.82
C ARG A 61 8.06 10.42 -3.22
N GLU A 62 6.98 11.18 -3.11
CA GLU A 62 7.02 12.62 -3.26
C GLU A 62 6.82 13.29 -1.89
N PRO A 63 7.46 14.43 -1.61
CA PRO A 63 7.31 15.12 -0.32
C PRO A 63 5.85 15.45 0.05
N SER A 64 4.99 15.66 -0.94
CA SER A 64 3.57 15.98 -0.79
C SER A 64 2.63 14.78 -0.90
N PHE A 65 3.15 13.58 -1.23
CA PHE A 65 2.34 12.39 -1.47
C PHE A 65 2.90 11.21 -0.68
N PHE A 66 2.11 10.74 0.28
CA PHE A 66 2.42 9.56 1.07
C PHE A 66 1.41 8.46 0.80
N SER A 67 1.91 7.24 0.67
CA SER A 67 1.12 6.04 0.43
C SER A 67 1.61 4.89 1.30
N TYR A 68 0.67 4.06 1.74
CA TYR A 68 0.98 2.84 2.46
C TYR A 68 0.15 1.70 1.86
N GLY A 69 0.84 0.62 1.46
CA GLY A 69 0.22 -0.54 0.86
C GLY A 69 -0.21 -1.56 1.91
N HIS A 70 -1.39 -2.13 1.74
CA HIS A 70 -1.82 -3.33 2.45
C HIS A 70 -2.08 -4.46 1.47
N THR A 71 -1.75 -5.67 1.92
CA THR A 71 -2.03 -6.94 1.26
C THR A 71 -3.02 -7.73 2.11
N PHE A 72 -3.56 -8.81 1.56
CA PHE A 72 -4.44 -9.71 2.34
C PHE A 72 -3.73 -10.39 3.51
N SER A 73 -2.40 -10.48 3.48
CA SER A 73 -1.60 -11.00 4.59
C SER A 73 -1.57 -10.04 5.79
N ASP A 74 -1.80 -8.74 5.57
CA ASP A 74 -1.87 -7.74 6.64
C ASP A 74 -3.23 -7.75 7.35
N TYR A 75 -4.21 -8.47 6.80
CA TYR A 75 -5.53 -8.57 7.40
C TYR A 75 -5.42 -9.30 8.76
N PRO A 76 -6.03 -8.77 9.83
CA PRO A 76 -5.84 -9.27 11.18
C PRO A 76 -6.69 -10.51 11.47
N TRP A 77 -6.46 -11.62 10.75
CA TRP A 77 -7.23 -12.86 10.85
C TRP A 77 -7.37 -13.37 12.29
N HIS A 78 -6.30 -13.31 13.08
CA HIS A 78 -6.31 -13.73 14.48
C HIS A 78 -7.24 -12.88 15.38
N HIS A 79 -7.49 -11.63 15.00
CA HIS A 79 -8.37 -10.72 15.74
C HIS A 79 -9.74 -10.55 15.07
N HIS A 80 -9.95 -11.14 13.90
CA HIS A 80 -11.19 -11.05 13.15
C HIS A 80 -12.37 -11.65 13.94
N GLU A 81 -12.18 -12.85 14.48
CA GLU A 81 -13.19 -13.50 15.32
C GLU A 81 -13.53 -12.68 16.57
N ARG A 82 -12.58 -11.90 17.10
CA ARG A 82 -12.82 -11.02 18.26
C ARG A 82 -13.66 -9.79 17.91
N GLN A 83 -13.86 -9.49 16.62
CA GLN A 83 -14.78 -8.43 16.19
C GLN A 83 -16.24 -8.90 16.20
N ALA A 84 -16.50 -10.19 16.43
CA ALA A 84 -17.84 -10.71 16.67
C ALA A 84 -18.46 -10.02 17.89
N ARG A 85 -19.66 -9.46 17.71
CA ARG A 85 -20.47 -8.94 18.81
C ARG A 85 -21.80 -9.67 18.84
N ILE A 86 -22.27 -9.98 20.03
CA ILE A 86 -23.59 -10.58 20.24
C ILE A 86 -24.65 -9.61 19.68
N GLY A 87 -25.47 -10.10 18.76
CA GLY A 87 -26.55 -9.32 18.13
C GLY A 87 -26.17 -8.54 16.86
N ILE A 88 -24.93 -8.64 16.36
CA ILE A 88 -24.52 -8.02 15.09
C ILE A 88 -24.42 -9.12 14.01
N PRO A 89 -24.89 -8.87 12.77
CA PRO A 89 -24.71 -9.79 11.66
C PRO A 89 -23.25 -10.15 11.39
N ASP A 90 -23.01 -11.37 10.94
CA ASP A 90 -21.66 -11.91 10.73
C ASP A 90 -20.84 -11.10 9.72
N PHE A 91 -21.49 -10.52 8.71
CA PHE A 91 -20.82 -9.72 7.67
C PHE A 91 -20.19 -8.42 8.22
N ASP A 92 -20.71 -7.86 9.32
CA ASP A 92 -20.18 -6.64 9.90
C ASP A 92 -18.81 -6.84 10.56
N LYS A 93 -18.45 -8.09 10.90
CA LYS A 93 -17.11 -8.44 11.43
C LYS A 93 -16.02 -8.05 10.45
N TYR A 94 -16.27 -8.20 9.14
CA TYR A 94 -15.33 -7.83 8.09
C TYR A 94 -15.17 -6.31 8.03
N THR A 95 -16.28 -5.57 8.06
CA THR A 95 -16.27 -4.10 8.11
C THR A 95 -15.47 -3.60 9.31
N HIS A 96 -15.67 -4.19 10.49
CA HIS A 96 -14.93 -3.81 11.71
C HIS A 96 -13.45 -4.14 11.62
N SER A 97 -13.10 -5.29 11.05
CA SER A 97 -11.71 -5.71 10.86
C SER A 97 -10.96 -4.81 9.88
N TRP A 98 -11.59 -4.41 8.78
CA TRP A 98 -11.02 -3.43 7.85
C TRP A 98 -10.85 -2.05 8.49
N LYS A 99 -11.84 -1.58 9.24
CA LYS A 99 -11.73 -0.33 10.00
C LYS A 99 -10.56 -0.38 10.99
N TYR A 100 -10.42 -1.48 11.72
CA TYR A 100 -9.30 -1.68 12.65
C TYR A 100 -7.95 -1.63 11.93
N LEU A 101 -7.80 -2.36 10.81
CA LEU A 101 -6.57 -2.34 10.02
C LEU A 101 -6.21 -0.92 9.56
N ILE A 102 -7.16 -0.21 8.96
CA ILE A 102 -6.94 1.16 8.46
C ILE A 102 -6.53 2.10 9.60
N LEU A 103 -7.25 2.07 10.72
CA LEU A 103 -6.97 2.94 11.88
C LEU A 103 -5.60 2.64 12.50
N LEU A 104 -5.26 1.35 12.65
CA LEU A 104 -3.96 0.95 13.18
C LEU A 104 -2.82 1.40 12.26
N SER A 105 -3.00 1.29 10.94
CA SER A 105 -2.01 1.74 9.97
C SER A 105 -1.80 3.24 10.03
N VAL A 106 -2.90 4.02 10.06
CA VAL A 106 -2.84 5.47 10.22
C VAL A 106 -2.15 5.86 11.53
N ALA A 107 -2.46 5.17 12.63
CA ALA A 107 -1.79 5.41 13.91
C ALA A 107 -0.29 5.09 13.87
N LYS A 108 0.12 3.99 13.23
CA LYS A 108 1.55 3.67 13.02
C LYS A 108 2.25 4.73 12.19
N ILE A 109 1.61 5.23 11.14
CA ILE A 109 2.14 6.31 10.32
C ILE A 109 2.30 7.56 11.18
N ALA A 110 1.25 7.94 11.94
CA ALA A 110 1.24 9.08 12.88
C ALA A 110 2.40 9.05 13.88
N LEU A 111 2.75 7.88 14.40
CA LEU A 111 3.81 7.72 15.39
C LEU A 111 5.21 7.65 14.79
N ASN A 112 5.37 6.99 13.64
CA ASN A 112 6.69 6.72 13.05
C ASN A 112 7.17 7.83 12.11
N GLN A 113 6.25 8.62 11.57
CA GLN A 113 6.62 9.82 10.83
C GLN A 113 6.62 11.00 11.78
N GLN A 114 7.73 11.75 11.80
CA GLN A 114 7.71 13.13 12.24
C GLN A 114 6.83 13.89 11.24
N PHE A 115 5.52 13.83 11.41
CA PHE A 115 4.69 14.85 10.82
C PHE A 115 5.23 16.20 11.32
N PRO A 116 5.30 17.24 10.47
CA PRO A 116 5.35 18.60 10.98
C PRO A 116 3.98 18.95 11.59
N ILE A 117 3.54 18.19 12.61
CA ILE A 117 2.46 18.59 13.50
C ILE A 117 3.06 19.71 14.33
N CYS A 118 2.91 20.94 13.87
CA CYS A 118 3.12 22.18 14.61
C CYS A 118 4.47 22.34 15.34
N PRO A 119 5.24 23.42 15.09
CA PRO A 119 6.44 23.75 15.88
C PRO A 119 6.21 23.83 17.40
N LEU A 120 4.96 23.95 17.85
CA LEU A 120 4.57 24.07 19.26
C LEU A 120 4.57 22.76 20.06
N LEU A 121 4.56 21.59 19.41
CA LEU A 121 4.56 20.29 20.12
C LEU A 121 5.96 19.74 20.40
N ASN A 122 6.99 20.30 19.76
CA ASN A 122 8.37 19.82 19.86
C ASN A 122 9.10 20.21 21.17
N GLN A 123 8.41 20.83 22.12
CA GLN A 123 8.98 21.19 23.43
C GLN A 123 8.72 20.16 24.54
N ARG A 124 7.99 19.06 24.30
CA ARG A 124 7.61 18.14 25.41
C ARG A 124 7.94 16.67 25.28
N THR A 125 8.49 16.20 24.16
CA THR A 125 8.81 14.77 24.00
C THR A 125 10.31 14.54 23.87
N GLY A 126 11.03 14.90 24.94
CA GLY A 126 12.23 14.15 25.29
C GLY A 126 11.80 12.80 25.85
N ARG A 127 12.37 11.72 25.31
CA ARG A 127 12.36 10.35 25.86
C ARG A 127 11.14 9.49 25.53
N PHE A 128 11.18 8.80 24.39
CA PHE A 128 10.76 7.41 24.33
C PHE A 128 11.72 6.65 23.42
N GLU A 129 12.67 5.96 24.05
CA GLU A 129 13.53 4.96 23.40
C GLU A 129 12.71 3.69 23.10
N LYS A 130 12.89 3.19 21.88
CA LYS A 130 12.88 1.78 21.45
C LYS A 130 11.82 0.85 22.08
N PHE A 131 10.81 0.51 21.27
CA PHE A 131 10.32 -0.87 21.15
C PHE A 131 10.03 -1.18 19.69
#